data_AF-A0A7W7VRX7-F1
#
_entry.id   AF-A0A7W7VRX7-F1
#
_cell.length_a   1.000
_cell.length_b   1.000
_cell.length_c   1.000
_cell.angle_alpha   90.00
_cell.angle_beta   90.00
_cell.angle_gamma   90.00
#
_symmetry.space_group_name_H-M   'P 1'
#
loop_
_entity.id
_entity.type
_entity.pdbx_description
1 polymer ?
#
loop_
_entity_poly.entity_id
_entity_poly.type
_entity_poly.pdbx_seq_one_letter_code
_entity_poly.pdbx_strand_id
1 'polypeptide(L)'
;MSSRWPVEHRQAGVSHTVRKILASLPDEARRWELIKTAPLDERTGQYRWTPDAAKRVGGFQVDHPFTVKEKVEAVHELVVDEQVAARVVTDLLHRPDVAFKAMADDTAKQMVNRAQVDHAFQGMERNIQPVAPILREVVRPLQFVDLIAACALFASSIERAMPQLNGHRFTEQEQEAVRDRLRQVRAAADWVEHAIETGDTTLEESLAALLRNPGPDPA
;
A
#
# COMPACT_ATOMS: atom_id res chain seq x y z
N MET A 1 35.51 -27.65 -9.68
CA MET A 1 34.81 -26.52 -10.36
C MET A 1 35.09 -26.42 -11.86
N SER A 2 36.30 -26.73 -12.35
CA SER A 2 36.60 -26.79 -13.81
C SER A 2 35.88 -27.95 -14.56
N SER A 3 35.42 -28.96 -13.82
CA SER A 3 34.76 -30.16 -14.37
C SER A 3 33.38 -29.93 -14.98
N ARG A 4 32.70 -28.82 -14.67
CA ARG A 4 31.36 -28.51 -15.21
C ARG A 4 31.38 -27.80 -16.57
N TRP A 5 32.58 -27.50 -17.07
CA TRP A 5 32.80 -26.88 -18.39
C TRP A 5 33.93 -27.62 -19.12
N PRO A 6 33.59 -28.69 -19.86
CA PRO A 6 34.50 -29.33 -20.80
C PRO A 6 35.08 -28.32 -21.80
N VAL A 7 36.28 -28.58 -22.33
CA VAL A 7 37.01 -27.61 -23.15
C VAL A 7 36.23 -27.26 -24.42
N GLU A 8 35.56 -28.25 -25.01
CA GLU A 8 34.69 -28.17 -26.18
C GLU A 8 33.46 -27.27 -26.00
N HIS A 9 33.03 -27.01 -24.76
CA HIS A 9 31.87 -26.15 -24.45
C HIS A 9 32.26 -24.77 -23.91
N ARG A 10 33.57 -24.45 -23.82
CA ARG A 10 34.04 -23.13 -23.39
C ARG A 10 34.00 -22.15 -24.55
N GLN A 11 33.30 -21.03 -24.37
CA GLN A 11 33.27 -19.95 -25.36
C GLN A 11 34.43 -18.97 -25.15
N ALA A 12 35.11 -18.62 -26.24
CA ALA A 12 36.14 -17.59 -26.24
C ALA A 12 35.52 -16.22 -25.90
N GLY A 13 36.20 -15.43 -25.06
CA GLY A 13 35.68 -14.13 -24.60
C GLY A 13 34.75 -14.19 -23.38
N VAL A 14 34.35 -15.38 -22.91
CA VAL A 14 33.55 -15.51 -21.68
C VAL A 14 34.46 -15.66 -20.45
N SER A 15 34.32 -14.71 -19.53
CA SER A 15 35.11 -14.68 -18.29
C SER A 15 34.88 -15.94 -17.43
N HIS A 16 35.87 -16.26 -16.58
CA HIS A 16 35.75 -17.38 -15.65
C HIS A 16 34.57 -17.19 -14.67
N THR A 17 34.29 -15.96 -14.25
CA THR A 17 33.19 -15.63 -13.34
C THR A 17 31.82 -15.96 -13.94
N VAL A 18 31.58 -15.61 -15.21
CA VAL A 18 30.33 -15.96 -15.91
C VAL A 18 30.15 -17.47 -15.96
N ARG A 19 31.20 -18.21 -16.33
CA ARG A 19 31.16 -19.68 -16.34
C ARG A 19 30.87 -20.26 -14.96
N LYS A 20 31.42 -19.67 -13.89
CA LYS A 20 31.14 -20.09 -12.51
C LYS A 20 29.66 -19.89 -12.16
N ILE A 21 29.08 -18.75 -12.51
CA ILE A 21 27.67 -18.44 -12.23
C ILE A 21 26.75 -19.38 -13.03
N LEU A 22 26.99 -19.53 -14.34
CA LEU A 22 26.21 -20.43 -15.17
C LEU A 22 26.38 -21.90 -14.74
N ALA A 23 27.53 -22.31 -14.20
CA ALA A 23 27.74 -23.66 -13.68
C ALA A 23 26.88 -24.00 -12.45
N SER A 24 26.32 -22.99 -11.77
CA SER A 24 25.36 -23.18 -10.68
C SER A 24 23.98 -23.60 -11.17
N LEU A 25 23.68 -23.46 -12.46
CA LEU A 25 22.44 -23.96 -13.05
C LEU A 25 22.40 -25.50 -13.01
N PRO A 26 21.25 -26.10 -12.67
CA PRO A 26 21.12 -27.56 -12.51
C PRO A 26 21.18 -28.30 -13.85
N ASP A 27 20.65 -27.73 -14.94
CA ASP A 27 20.58 -28.35 -16.25
C ASP A 27 21.88 -28.16 -17.04
N GLU A 28 22.50 -29.25 -17.50
CA GLU A 28 23.74 -29.24 -18.27
C GLU A 28 23.57 -28.85 -19.73
N ALA A 29 22.58 -29.44 -20.42
CA ALA A 29 22.34 -29.16 -21.83
C ALA A 29 21.96 -27.70 -22.03
N ARG A 30 21.12 -27.16 -21.14
CA ARG A 30 20.74 -25.75 -21.15
C ARG A 30 21.93 -24.82 -20.92
N ARG A 31 22.89 -25.17 -20.06
CA ARG A 31 24.11 -24.36 -19.84
C ARG A 31 24.92 -24.21 -21.13
N TRP A 32 25.12 -25.30 -21.86
CA TRP A 32 25.92 -25.31 -23.08
C TRP A 32 25.25 -24.56 -24.23
N GLU A 33 23.94 -24.61 -24.33
CA GLU A 33 23.18 -23.81 -25.30
C GLU A 33 23.20 -22.32 -24.93
N LEU A 34 22.96 -21.98 -23.66
CA LEU A 34 22.93 -20.60 -23.20
C LEU A 34 24.23 -19.86 -23.48
N ILE A 35 25.39 -20.45 -23.14
CA ILE A 35 26.68 -19.74 -23.25
C ILE A 35 27.01 -19.31 -24.70
N LYS A 36 26.47 -19.98 -25.71
CA LYS A 36 26.66 -19.64 -27.14
C LYS A 36 25.96 -18.34 -27.53
N THR A 37 24.85 -18.02 -26.87
CA THR A 37 24.02 -16.85 -27.18
C THR A 37 24.24 -15.78 -26.13
N ALA A 38 25.17 -14.87 -26.41
CA ALA A 38 25.43 -13.75 -25.52
C ALA A 38 24.21 -12.81 -25.46
N PRO A 39 23.69 -12.49 -24.26
CA PRO A 39 22.57 -11.57 -24.13
C PRO A 39 22.98 -10.12 -24.43
N LEU A 40 22.00 -9.27 -24.74
CA LEU A 40 22.19 -7.84 -24.91
C LEU A 40 22.53 -7.20 -23.54
N ASP A 41 23.67 -6.52 -23.46
CA ASP A 41 23.99 -5.66 -22.33
C ASP A 41 23.28 -4.32 -22.52
N GLU A 42 22.17 -4.10 -21.83
CA GLU A 42 21.34 -2.89 -21.93
C GLU A 42 22.10 -1.60 -21.61
N ARG A 43 23.21 -1.68 -20.84
CA ARG A 43 24.04 -0.50 -20.52
C ARG A 43 24.91 -0.07 -21.69
N THR A 44 25.41 -1.01 -22.49
CA THR A 44 26.33 -0.72 -23.60
C THR A 44 25.73 -0.97 -24.98
N GLY A 45 24.55 -1.57 -25.07
CA GLY A 45 23.89 -1.94 -26.32
C GLY A 45 24.59 -3.04 -27.11
N GLN A 46 25.51 -3.79 -26.48
CA GLN A 46 26.33 -4.82 -27.14
C GLN A 46 25.97 -6.21 -26.64
N TYR A 47 25.97 -7.20 -27.52
CA TYR A 47 25.78 -8.60 -27.17
C TYR A 47 27.04 -9.17 -26.50
N ARG A 48 27.01 -9.32 -25.18
CA ARG A 48 28.15 -9.86 -24.42
C ARG A 48 27.73 -10.47 -23.10
N TRP A 49 28.54 -11.42 -22.63
CA TRP A 49 28.39 -12.00 -21.32
C TRP A 49 29.03 -11.13 -20.23
N THR A 50 28.20 -10.55 -19.37
CA THR A 50 28.62 -9.92 -18.11
C THR A 50 28.23 -10.80 -16.90
N PRO A 51 28.86 -10.62 -15.74
CA PRO A 51 28.44 -11.32 -14.52
C PRO A 51 26.95 -11.11 -14.19
N ASP A 52 26.45 -9.89 -14.35
CA ASP A 52 25.02 -9.58 -14.12
C ASP A 52 24.11 -10.24 -15.16
N ALA A 53 24.53 -10.30 -16.42
CA ALA A 53 23.77 -11.02 -17.44
C ALA A 53 23.69 -12.53 -17.14
N ALA A 54 24.77 -13.12 -16.61
CA ALA A 54 24.79 -14.50 -16.15
C ALA A 54 23.87 -14.72 -14.95
N LYS A 55 23.87 -13.79 -13.99
CA LYS A 55 22.99 -13.82 -12.81
C LYS A 55 21.52 -13.73 -13.23
N ARG A 56 21.18 -12.79 -14.11
CA ARG A 56 19.83 -12.60 -14.65
C ARG A 56 19.28 -13.86 -15.33
N VAL A 57 20.07 -14.49 -16.20
CA VAL A 57 19.69 -15.76 -16.84
C VAL A 57 19.51 -16.89 -15.84
N GLY A 58 20.29 -16.87 -14.76
CA GLY A 58 20.19 -17.81 -13.66
C GLY A 58 19.09 -17.54 -12.65
N GLY A 59 18.34 -16.44 -12.79
CA GLY A 59 17.37 -16.00 -11.76
C GLY A 59 18.04 -15.60 -10.44
N PHE A 60 19.34 -15.29 -10.45
CA PHE A 60 20.07 -14.79 -9.30
C PHE A 60 19.97 -13.27 -9.23
N GLN A 61 20.02 -12.73 -8.02
CA GLN A 61 20.10 -11.29 -7.79
C GLN A 61 21.36 -10.70 -8.43
N VAL A 62 21.16 -9.65 -9.23
CA VAL A 62 22.21 -8.92 -9.94
C VAL A 62 22.94 -7.95 -8.99
N ASP A 63 24.21 -7.68 -9.27
CA ASP A 63 24.99 -6.69 -8.51
C ASP A 63 24.62 -5.26 -8.92
N HIS A 64 24.28 -5.07 -10.20
CA HIS A 64 23.88 -3.76 -10.74
C HIS A 64 22.46 -3.84 -11.36
N PRO A 65 21.41 -3.58 -10.55
CA PRO A 65 20.04 -3.48 -11.02
C PRO A 65 19.87 -2.38 -12.07
N PHE A 66 19.31 -2.71 -13.23
CA PHE A 66 19.11 -1.74 -14.31
C PHE A 66 17.64 -1.51 -14.61
N THR A 67 16.89 -2.60 -14.78
CA THR A 67 15.45 -2.55 -15.06
C THR A 67 14.66 -2.09 -13.84
N VAL A 68 13.43 -1.60 -14.05
CA VAL A 68 12.54 -1.22 -12.94
C VAL A 68 12.30 -2.40 -12.01
N LYS A 69 12.05 -3.60 -12.57
CA LYS A 69 11.82 -4.82 -11.80
C LYS A 69 13.02 -5.15 -10.89
N GLU A 70 14.22 -5.16 -11.44
CA GLU A 70 15.43 -5.46 -10.65
C GLU A 70 15.68 -4.41 -9.56
N LYS A 71 15.39 -3.14 -9.85
CA LYS A 71 15.51 -2.06 -8.85
C LYS A 71 14.51 -2.24 -7.72
N VAL A 72 13.27 -2.64 -8.04
CA VAL A 72 12.24 -2.94 -7.04
C VAL A 72 12.64 -4.15 -6.20
N GLU A 73 13.10 -5.24 -6.81
CA GLU A 73 13.59 -6.42 -6.09
C GLU A 73 14.78 -6.08 -5.17
N ALA A 74 15.73 -5.29 -5.67
CA ALA A 74 16.86 -4.83 -4.86
C ALA A 74 16.42 -3.94 -3.69
N VAL A 75 15.41 -3.09 -3.87
CA VAL A 75 14.83 -2.31 -2.78
C VAL A 75 14.17 -3.23 -1.76
N HIS A 76 13.37 -4.21 -2.17
CA HIS A 76 12.73 -5.15 -1.26
C HIS A 76 13.73 -5.90 -0.37
N GLU A 77 14.86 -6.35 -0.93
CA GLU A 77 15.96 -6.98 -0.17
C GLU A 77 16.59 -6.01 0.85
N LEU A 78 16.63 -4.72 0.55
CA LEU A 78 17.16 -3.70 1.46
C LEU A 78 16.18 -3.32 2.58
N VAL A 79 14.87 -3.50 2.38
CA VAL A 79 13.82 -3.09 3.32
C VAL A 79 13.09 -4.26 3.96
N VAL A 80 13.78 -5.39 4.18
CA VAL A 80 13.22 -6.56 4.89
C VAL A 80 12.83 -6.23 6.33
N ASP A 81 13.56 -5.30 6.96
CA ASP A 81 13.24 -4.82 8.31
C ASP A 81 12.06 -3.84 8.28
N GLU A 82 11.02 -4.14 9.07
CA GLU A 82 9.78 -3.36 9.13
C GLU A 82 10.00 -1.91 9.60
N GLN A 83 10.96 -1.64 10.48
CA GLN A 83 11.25 -0.26 10.92
C GLN A 83 11.92 0.54 9.79
N VAL A 84 12.85 -0.09 9.06
CA VAL A 84 13.48 0.50 7.88
C VAL A 84 12.43 0.72 6.79
N ALA A 85 11.59 -0.27 6.51
CA ALA A 85 10.52 -0.18 5.52
C ALA A 85 9.55 0.96 5.84
N ALA A 86 9.06 1.05 7.08
CA ALA A 86 8.17 2.12 7.51
C ALA A 86 8.81 3.50 7.32
N ARG A 87 10.11 3.64 7.62
CA ARG A 87 10.82 4.91 7.43
C ARG A 87 10.95 5.29 5.95
N VAL A 88 11.36 4.33 5.11
CA VAL A 88 11.49 4.53 3.66
C VAL A 88 10.14 4.88 3.05
N VAL A 89 9.07 4.17 3.41
CA VAL A 89 7.71 4.46 2.93
C VAL A 89 7.29 5.87 3.34
N THR A 90 7.53 6.28 4.60
CA THR A 90 7.22 7.64 5.07
C THR A 90 7.95 8.70 4.24
N ASP A 91 9.26 8.51 4.02
CA ASP A 91 10.07 9.44 3.22
C ASP A 91 9.62 9.48 1.74
N LEU A 92 9.16 8.36 1.18
CA LEU A 92 8.59 8.30 -0.17
C LEU A 92 7.22 9.00 -0.25
N LEU A 93 6.36 8.83 0.75
CA LEU A 93 5.03 9.46 0.81
C LEU A 93 5.09 10.98 1.01
N HIS A 94 6.21 11.55 1.46
CA HIS A 94 6.44 13.00 1.41
C HIS A 94 6.49 13.57 -0.02
N ARG A 95 6.58 12.73 -1.06
CA ARG A 95 6.52 13.14 -2.47
C ARG A 95 5.08 13.07 -2.98
N PRO A 96 4.42 14.20 -3.33
CA PRO A 96 2.99 14.23 -3.65
C PRO A 96 2.54 13.26 -4.74
N ASP A 97 3.28 13.17 -5.85
CA ASP A 97 2.95 12.24 -6.94
C ASP A 97 3.07 10.76 -6.54
N VAL A 98 4.00 10.44 -5.63
CA VAL A 98 4.18 9.07 -5.14
C VAL A 98 3.01 8.72 -4.20
N ALA A 99 2.64 9.63 -3.31
CA ALA A 99 1.47 9.46 -2.45
C ALA A 99 0.19 9.28 -3.28
N PHE A 100 -0.05 10.14 -4.29
CA PHE A 100 -1.20 10.02 -5.18
C PHE A 100 -1.25 8.66 -5.89
N LYS A 101 -0.13 8.23 -6.48
CA LYS A 101 -0.04 6.94 -7.18
C LYS A 101 -0.18 5.75 -6.22
N ALA A 102 0.37 5.83 -5.02
CA ALA A 102 0.26 4.79 -4.01
C ALA A 102 -1.19 4.65 -3.52
N MET A 103 -1.91 5.76 -3.33
CA MET A 103 -3.31 5.73 -2.90
C MET A 103 -4.31 5.33 -4.00
N ALA A 104 -3.87 5.28 -5.26
CA ALA A 104 -4.64 4.72 -6.36
C ALA A 104 -4.63 3.17 -6.37
N ASP A 105 -3.71 2.53 -5.64
CA ASP A 105 -3.71 1.09 -5.43
C ASP A 105 -4.70 0.72 -4.30
N ASP A 106 -5.68 -0.13 -4.61
CA ASP A 106 -6.75 -0.49 -3.67
C ASP A 106 -6.22 -1.21 -2.41
N THR A 107 -5.17 -2.02 -2.56
CA THR A 107 -4.59 -2.77 -1.43
C THR A 107 -3.87 -1.81 -0.48
N ALA A 108 -3.02 -0.94 -1.02
CA ALA A 108 -2.32 0.07 -0.25
C ALA A 108 -3.30 1.01 0.48
N LYS A 109 -4.34 1.47 -0.23
CA LYS A 109 -5.40 2.31 0.34
C LYS A 109 -6.14 1.61 1.49
N GLN A 110 -6.55 0.35 1.31
CA GLN A 110 -7.22 -0.42 2.36
C GLN A 110 -6.33 -0.60 3.60
N MET A 111 -5.04 -0.91 3.40
CA MET A 111 -4.08 -1.08 4.49
C MET A 111 -3.85 0.22 5.28
N VAL A 112 -3.74 1.36 4.60
CA VAL A 112 -3.57 2.67 5.25
C VAL A 112 -4.83 3.06 6.03
N ASN A 113 -6.02 2.86 5.46
CA ASN A 113 -7.27 3.14 6.16
C ASN A 113 -7.40 2.32 7.44
N ARG A 114 -7.04 1.02 7.38
CA ARG A 114 -7.01 0.15 8.55
C ARG A 114 -6.01 0.66 9.59
N ALA A 115 -4.79 1.03 9.18
CA ALA A 115 -3.79 1.56 10.08
C ALA A 115 -4.23 2.89 10.74
N GLN A 116 -4.97 3.75 10.03
CA GLN A 116 -5.53 4.98 10.60
C GLN A 116 -6.56 4.69 11.69
N VAL A 117 -7.42 3.70 11.46
CA VAL A 117 -8.41 3.22 12.44
C VAL A 117 -7.69 2.62 13.67
N ASP A 118 -6.72 1.74 13.45
CA ASP A 118 -5.93 1.13 14.54
C ASP A 118 -5.18 2.19 15.37
N HIS A 119 -4.62 3.21 14.71
CA HIS A 119 -3.93 4.31 15.38
C HIS A 119 -4.90 5.19 16.20
N ALA A 120 -6.15 5.37 15.73
CA ALA A 120 -7.18 6.07 16.50
C ALA A 120 -7.52 5.32 17.80
N PHE A 121 -7.63 3.98 17.75
CA PHE A 121 -7.82 3.17 18.96
C PHE A 121 -6.65 3.24 19.91
N GLN A 122 -5.42 3.11 19.42
CA GLN A 122 -4.23 3.24 20.26
C GLN A 122 -4.12 4.62 20.92
N GLY A 123 -4.49 5.68 20.21
CA GLY A 123 -4.57 7.04 20.77
C GLY A 123 -5.63 7.14 21.86
N MET A 124 -6.78 6.52 21.64
CA MET A 124 -7.89 6.49 22.60
C MET A 124 -7.56 5.65 23.84
N GLU A 125 -6.93 4.49 23.70
CA GLU A 125 -6.44 3.67 24.84
C GLU A 125 -5.45 4.44 25.71
N ARG A 126 -4.48 5.14 25.09
CA ARG A 126 -3.52 6.00 25.82
C ARG A 126 -4.22 7.13 26.59
N ASN A 127 -5.33 7.64 26.06
CA ASN A 127 -6.10 8.71 26.70
C ASN A 127 -7.13 8.20 27.72
N ILE A 128 -7.62 6.96 27.60
CA ILE A 128 -8.63 6.33 28.48
C ILE A 128 -8.00 5.63 29.70
N GLN A 129 -6.67 5.58 29.80
CA GLN A 129 -5.97 5.04 30.99
C GLN A 129 -6.47 5.59 32.36
N PRO A 130 -7.10 6.79 32.50
CA PRO A 130 -7.74 7.21 33.76
C PRO A 130 -9.15 6.65 34.03
N VAL A 131 -9.84 6.03 33.06
CA VAL A 131 -11.29 5.69 33.15
C VAL A 131 -11.56 4.18 33.12
N ALA A 132 -10.50 3.36 33.21
CA ALA A 132 -10.54 1.92 32.99
C ALA A 132 -11.43 1.04 33.93
N PRO A 133 -11.86 1.42 35.16
CA PRO A 133 -12.56 0.45 35.99
C PRO A 133 -14.05 0.25 35.65
N ILE A 134 -14.69 1.12 34.86
CA ILE A 134 -16.13 1.02 34.57
C ILE A 134 -16.44 0.11 33.36
N LEU A 135 -15.47 -0.10 32.45
CA LEU A 135 -15.72 -0.74 31.16
C LEU A 135 -15.45 -2.26 31.10
N ARG A 136 -15.16 -2.92 32.24
CA ARG A 136 -14.74 -4.34 32.26
C ARG A 136 -15.88 -5.37 32.26
N GLU A 137 -17.15 -4.98 32.36
CA GLU A 137 -18.24 -5.96 32.56
C GLU A 137 -19.14 -6.25 31.35
N VAL A 138 -18.89 -5.70 30.15
CA VAL A 138 -19.74 -6.01 29.00
C VAL A 138 -18.91 -6.46 27.80
N VAL A 139 -19.01 -7.74 27.47
CA VAL A 139 -18.54 -8.33 26.20
C VAL A 139 -19.42 -7.79 25.06
N ARG A 140 -19.20 -6.51 24.69
CA ARG A 140 -19.43 -5.90 23.36
C ARG A 140 -18.48 -4.71 23.09
N PRO A 141 -17.14 -4.81 23.25
CA PRO A 141 -16.30 -3.61 23.29
C PRO A 141 -15.91 -3.07 21.91
N LEU A 142 -15.61 -3.93 20.92
CA LEU A 142 -15.01 -3.44 19.67
C LEU A 142 -15.96 -2.55 18.86
N GLN A 143 -17.18 -3.02 18.58
CA GLN A 143 -18.13 -2.29 17.73
C GLN A 143 -18.68 -0.99 18.37
N PHE A 144 -18.79 -0.96 19.70
CA PHE A 144 -19.20 0.25 20.43
C PHE A 144 -18.09 1.32 20.39
N VAL A 145 -16.84 0.89 20.60
CA VAL A 145 -15.68 1.79 20.56
C VAL A 145 -15.44 2.29 19.13
N ASP A 146 -15.67 1.47 18.11
CA ASP A 146 -15.65 1.86 16.69
C ASP A 146 -16.63 3.01 16.39
N LEU A 147 -17.87 2.90 16.90
CA LEU A 147 -18.91 3.90 16.69
C LEU A 147 -18.55 5.24 17.33
N ILE A 148 -18.07 5.22 18.58
CA ILE A 148 -17.64 6.43 19.29
C ILE A 148 -16.45 7.10 18.57
N ALA A 149 -15.49 6.31 18.08
CA ALA A 149 -14.34 6.82 17.33
C ALA A 149 -14.78 7.49 16.00
N ALA A 150 -15.72 6.89 15.27
CA ALA A 150 -16.25 7.45 14.03
C ALA A 150 -16.91 8.83 14.25
N CYS A 151 -17.70 8.98 15.32
CA CYS A 151 -18.30 10.26 15.70
C CYS A 151 -17.24 11.32 16.03
N ALA A 152 -16.21 10.96 16.81
CA ALA A 152 -15.13 11.88 17.18
C ALA A 152 -14.29 12.35 15.97
N LEU A 153 -14.00 11.44 15.03
CA LEU A 153 -13.27 11.76 13.80
C LEU A 153 -14.06 12.69 12.89
N PHE A 154 -15.37 12.47 12.75
CA PHE A 154 -16.24 13.36 11.98
C PHE A 154 -16.25 14.78 12.55
N ALA A 155 -16.47 14.92 13.86
CA ALA A 155 -16.47 16.22 14.55
C ALA A 155 -15.12 16.95 14.38
N SER A 156 -14.01 16.26 14.64
CA SER A 156 -12.65 16.81 14.52
C SER A 156 -12.33 17.25 13.09
N SER A 157 -12.85 16.53 12.09
CA SER A 157 -12.65 16.87 10.67
C SER A 157 -13.37 18.15 10.29
N ILE A 158 -14.59 18.37 10.79
CA ILE A 158 -15.35 19.62 10.58
C ILE A 158 -14.64 20.80 11.26
N GLU A 159 -14.23 20.64 12.52
CA GLU A 159 -13.54 21.69 13.28
C GLU A 159 -12.27 22.17 12.58
N ARG A 160 -11.55 21.28 11.90
CA ARG A 160 -10.36 21.63 11.11
C ARG A 160 -10.71 22.26 9.76
N ALA A 161 -11.77 21.82 9.10
CA ALA A 161 -12.13 22.27 7.75
C ALA A 161 -12.81 23.64 7.75
N MET A 162 -13.70 23.90 8.73
CA MET A 162 -14.50 25.13 8.79
C MET A 162 -13.65 26.42 8.82
N PRO A 163 -12.55 26.53 9.60
CA PRO A 163 -11.70 27.71 9.58
C PRO A 163 -11.02 27.98 8.24
N GLN A 164 -10.79 26.94 7.42
CA GLN A 164 -10.16 27.08 6.09
C GLN A 164 -11.14 27.62 5.04
N LEU A 165 -12.45 27.49 5.30
CA LEU A 165 -13.51 28.00 4.44
C LEU A 165 -13.90 29.45 4.79
N ASN A 166 -13.36 29.99 5.89
CA ASN A 166 -13.60 31.37 6.30
C ASN A 166 -13.08 32.34 5.22
N GLY A 167 -13.98 33.14 4.66
CA GLY A 167 -13.68 34.13 3.62
C GLY A 167 -14.25 33.79 2.24
N HIS A 168 -14.75 32.56 2.04
CA HIS A 168 -15.39 32.14 0.80
C HIS A 168 -16.91 32.12 0.95
N ARG A 169 -17.65 32.76 0.02
CA ARG A 169 -19.10 32.52 -0.09
C ARG A 169 -19.29 31.30 -0.97
N PHE A 170 -19.93 30.28 -0.42
CA PHE A 170 -20.39 29.13 -1.19
C PHE A 170 -21.43 29.57 -2.23
N THR A 171 -21.27 29.10 -3.47
CA THR A 171 -22.29 29.17 -4.52
C THR A 171 -23.54 28.38 -4.12
N GLU A 172 -24.67 28.62 -4.78
CA GLU A 172 -25.92 27.87 -4.50
C GLU A 172 -25.75 26.37 -4.73
N GLN A 173 -24.97 25.96 -5.73
CA GLN A 173 -24.68 24.55 -6.01
C GLN A 173 -23.82 23.91 -4.91
N GLU A 174 -22.77 24.60 -4.45
CA GLU A 174 -21.94 24.10 -3.35
C GLU A 174 -22.73 24.02 -2.03
N GLN A 175 -23.62 24.99 -1.78
CA GLN A 175 -24.51 24.95 -0.61
C GLN A 175 -25.45 23.75 -0.66
N GLU A 176 -26.03 23.46 -1.83
CA GLU A 176 -26.95 22.31 -1.96
C GLU A 176 -26.21 20.99 -1.82
N ALA A 177 -25.02 20.85 -2.42
CA ALA A 177 -24.20 19.65 -2.27
C ALA A 177 -23.80 19.39 -0.79
N VAL A 178 -23.42 20.45 -0.06
CA VAL A 178 -23.12 20.34 1.38
C VAL A 178 -24.39 19.98 2.17
N ARG A 179 -25.55 20.57 1.86
CA ARG A 179 -26.82 20.21 2.51
C ARG A 179 -27.21 18.77 2.26
N ASP A 180 -27.07 18.27 1.05
CA ASP A 180 -27.30 16.86 0.71
C ASP A 180 -26.43 15.94 1.56
N ARG A 181 -25.14 16.24 1.65
CA ARG A 181 -24.23 15.44 2.46
C ARG A 181 -24.56 15.50 3.95
N LEU A 182 -24.97 16.66 4.46
CA LEU A 182 -25.43 16.80 5.84
C LEU A 182 -26.74 16.05 6.11
N ARG A 183 -27.67 16.00 5.14
CA ARG A 183 -28.88 15.18 5.23
C ARG A 183 -28.52 13.70 5.36
N GLN A 184 -27.54 13.22 4.60
CA GLN A 184 -27.05 11.84 4.73
C GLN A 184 -26.43 11.54 6.10
N VAL A 185 -25.60 12.45 6.61
CA VAL A 185 -24.98 12.26 7.93
C VAL A 185 -26.04 12.24 9.04
N ARG A 186 -27.04 13.13 8.99
CA ARG A 186 -28.13 13.14 9.97
C ARG A 186 -28.94 11.86 9.93
N ALA A 187 -29.33 11.39 8.74
CA ALA A 187 -30.04 10.12 8.61
C ALA A 187 -29.23 8.93 9.16
N ALA A 188 -27.91 8.92 8.98
CA ALA A 188 -27.04 7.92 9.58
C ALA A 188 -27.00 8.02 11.11
N ALA A 189 -26.94 9.24 11.66
CA ALA A 189 -26.97 9.47 13.10
C ALA A 189 -28.31 9.05 13.72
N ASP A 190 -29.43 9.42 13.08
CA ASP A 190 -30.78 9.05 13.51
C ASP A 190 -30.96 7.53 13.52
N TRP A 191 -30.42 6.82 12.52
CA TRP A 191 -30.42 5.36 12.50
C TRP A 191 -29.56 4.75 13.59
N VAL A 192 -28.38 5.32 13.87
CA VAL A 192 -27.54 4.88 14.98
C VAL A 192 -28.28 5.04 16.31
N GLU A 193 -28.96 6.17 16.53
CA GLU A 193 -29.77 6.42 17.72
C GLU A 193 -30.90 5.40 17.84
N HIS A 194 -31.66 5.18 16.77
CA HIS A 194 -32.71 4.16 16.72
C HIS A 194 -32.18 2.75 17.01
N ALA A 195 -31.05 2.36 16.42
CA ALA A 195 -30.44 1.05 16.63
C ALA A 195 -29.92 0.86 18.07
N ILE A 196 -29.44 1.92 18.72
CA ILE A 196 -29.05 1.90 20.14
C ILE A 196 -30.28 1.70 21.04
N GLU A 197 -31.36 2.43 20.77
CA GLU A 197 -32.59 2.38 21.58
C GLU A 197 -33.35 1.05 21.44
N THR A 198 -33.40 0.51 20.22
CA THR A 198 -34.20 -0.69 19.90
C THR A 198 -33.40 -1.99 19.90
N GLY A 199 -32.08 -1.91 19.75
CA GLY A 199 -31.20 -3.07 19.55
C GLY A 199 -31.28 -3.68 18.15
N ASP A 200 -32.07 -3.10 17.24
CA ASP A 200 -32.20 -3.54 15.86
C ASP A 200 -31.19 -2.81 14.96
N THR A 201 -30.21 -3.55 14.44
CA THR A 201 -29.20 -3.03 13.51
C THR A 201 -29.53 -3.36 12.05
N THR A 202 -30.75 -3.80 11.75
CA THR A 202 -31.14 -4.01 10.35
C THR A 202 -31.12 -2.66 9.63
N LEU A 203 -30.31 -2.59 8.58
CA LEU A 203 -30.16 -1.39 7.76
C LEU A 203 -31.44 -1.25 6.93
N GLU A 204 -32.31 -0.31 7.27
CA GLU A 204 -33.51 -0.07 6.47
C GLU A 204 -33.11 0.23 5.01
N GLU A 205 -33.77 -0.42 4.05
CA GLU A 205 -33.49 -0.31 2.60
C GLU A 205 -33.41 1.15 2.12
N SER A 206 -34.18 2.05 2.76
CA SER A 206 -34.19 3.49 2.52
C SER A 206 -32.92 4.21 2.98
N LEU A 207 -32.35 3.84 4.14
CA LEU A 207 -31.05 4.35 4.59
C LEU A 207 -29.91 3.80 3.74
N ALA A 208 -30.00 2.53 3.36
CA ALA A 208 -29.04 1.90 2.46
C ALA A 208 -28.99 2.59 1.09
N ALA A 209 -30.14 3.00 0.55
CA ALA A 209 -30.22 3.80 -0.67
C ALA A 209 -29.64 5.21 -0.49
N LEU A 210 -29.88 5.84 0.67
CA LEU A 210 -29.45 7.20 0.97
C LEU A 210 -27.94 7.30 1.22
N LEU A 211 -27.32 6.27 1.80
CA LEU A 211 -25.86 6.15 1.99
C LEU A 211 -25.10 5.78 0.71
N ARG A 212 -25.75 5.05 -0.21
CA ARG A 212 -25.16 4.64 -1.49
C ARG A 212 -25.18 5.74 -2.56
N ASN A 213 -25.95 6.81 -2.38
CA ASN A 213 -26.05 7.87 -3.38
C ASN A 213 -24.81 8.80 -3.27
N PRO A 214 -23.83 8.70 -4.20
CA PRO A 214 -22.80 9.72 -4.27
C PRO A 214 -23.50 10.99 -4.75
N GLY A 215 -23.26 12.12 -4.09
CA GLY A 215 -23.84 13.41 -4.51
C GLY A 215 -23.60 13.69 -6.00
N PRO A 216 -24.35 14.64 -6.59
CA PRO A 216 -24.34 14.89 -8.03
C PRO A 216 -22.91 15.07 -8.54
N ASP A 217 -22.62 14.40 -9.67
CA ASP A 217 -21.33 14.41 -10.35
C ASP A 217 -20.89 15.86 -10.62
N PRO A 218 -19.66 16.27 -10.26
CA PRO A 218 -19.19 17.61 -10.57
C PRO A 218 -19.03 17.74 -12.09
N ALA A 219 -19.87 18.57 -12.70
CA ALA A 219 -19.74 19.01 -14.09
C ALA A 219 -18.62 20.04 -14.26
#